data_AF-A0A2N2LJS9-F1
#
_entry.id   AF-A0A2N2LJS9-F1
#
_cell.length_a   1.000
_cell.length_b   1.000
_cell.length_c   1.000
_cell.angle_alpha   90.00
_cell.angle_beta   90.00
_cell.angle_gamma   90.00
#
_symmetry.space_group_name_H-M   'P 1'
#
loop_
_entity.id
_entity.type
_entity.pdbx_description
1 polymer ?
#
loop_
_entity_poly.entity_id
_entity_poly.type
_entity_poly.pdbx_seq_one_letter_code
_entity_poly.pdbx_strand_id
1 'polypeptide(L)'
;MKNNFNKEKSLYQLINDPNMLLSTIYKTEMTCGDYLYSLGLTWEQVDLINKNYLYSLLDLIWETVKHFIFSSPSDFRSWTILSQRNDPYTQKRKTLEALGLEFSISRERVRQIESRAFRKLRVKSRKNHLEERVVSQVFDWIHSYQQNKEQVLEDISTPEQIDGLIETRKRQKNPPKRAYEFWTEDEQNTLITLYQQNISTKEISLQLQRSERAILMRLIKVGFEKLTNIFPNT
;
A
#
# COMPACT_ATOMS: atom_id res chain seq x y z
N MET A 1 11.97 2.01 -16.77
CA MET A 1 12.62 1.04 -15.89
C MET A 1 11.77 0.91 -14.63
N LYS A 2 11.05 -0.21 -14.49
CA LYS A 2 10.18 -0.49 -13.34
C LYS A 2 11.09 -0.92 -12.18
N ASN A 3 11.26 -0.08 -11.17
CA ASN A 3 12.04 -0.44 -9.99
C ASN A 3 11.20 -1.35 -9.09
N ASN A 4 11.67 -2.59 -8.95
CA ASN A 4 11.40 -3.47 -7.81
C ASN A 4 11.77 -2.73 -6.52
N PHE A 5 10.82 -2.06 -5.88
CA PHE A 5 11.02 -1.60 -4.51
C PHE A 5 10.55 -2.68 -3.54
N ASN A 6 11.56 -3.30 -2.94
CA ASN A 6 11.47 -4.46 -2.08
C ASN A 6 10.67 -4.17 -0.80
N LYS A 7 9.85 -5.15 -0.44
CA LYS A 7 9.06 -5.24 0.80
C LYS A 7 9.99 -5.20 2.01
N GLU A 8 9.81 -4.19 2.88
CA GLU A 8 10.04 -4.23 4.35
C GLU A 8 10.06 -2.79 4.92
N LYS A 9 8.99 -2.01 4.68
CA LYS A 9 8.67 -0.87 5.54
C LYS A 9 7.48 -1.27 6.41
N SER A 10 7.59 -1.05 7.72
CA SER A 10 6.39 -0.93 8.55
C SER A 10 5.57 0.25 8.02
N LEU A 11 4.27 0.06 7.80
CA LEU A 11 3.34 1.11 7.38
C LEU A 11 3.52 2.42 8.17
N TYR A 12 3.95 2.32 9.43
CA TYR A 12 4.25 3.43 10.32
C TYR A 12 5.38 4.37 9.84
N GLN A 13 6.46 3.82 9.27
CA GLN A 13 7.59 4.61 8.74
C GLN A 13 7.29 5.22 7.36
N LEU A 14 6.24 4.76 6.70
CA LEU A 14 5.82 5.27 5.39
C LEU A 14 4.88 6.48 5.53
N ILE A 15 4.23 6.61 6.69
CA ILE A 15 3.27 7.68 7.01
C ILE A 15 3.93 8.87 7.73
N ASN A 16 4.96 8.66 8.56
CA ASN A 16 5.52 9.73 9.38
C ASN A 16 6.36 10.77 8.62
N ASP A 17 7.09 10.37 7.58
CA ASP A 17 7.95 11.28 6.82
C ASP A 17 7.16 12.30 5.95
N PRO A 18 6.07 11.90 5.26
CA PRO A 18 5.15 12.83 4.61
C PRO A 18 4.50 13.83 5.57
N ASN A 19 4.04 13.36 6.73
CA ASN A 19 3.39 14.20 7.73
C ASN A 19 4.35 15.28 8.24
N MET A 20 5.62 14.94 8.43
CA MET A 20 6.69 15.88 8.77
C MET A 20 6.90 16.96 7.70
N LEU A 21 6.92 16.56 6.42
CA LEU A 21 7.06 17.50 5.30
C LEU A 21 5.88 18.48 5.27
N LEU A 22 4.65 17.97 5.29
CA LEU A 22 3.42 18.75 5.30
C LEU A 22 3.37 19.67 6.52
N SER A 23 3.65 19.14 7.71
CA SER A 23 3.69 19.91 8.95
C SER A 23 4.71 21.05 8.88
N THR A 24 5.85 20.81 8.23
CA THR A 24 6.87 21.84 8.03
C THR A 24 6.43 22.89 7.01
N ILE A 25 5.74 22.53 5.93
CA ILE A 25 5.22 23.47 4.93
C ILE A 25 4.12 24.35 5.54
N TYR A 26 3.22 23.78 6.33
CA TYR A 26 2.06 24.47 6.86
C TYR A 26 2.25 25.06 8.26
N LYS A 27 3.34 24.74 8.95
CA LYS A 27 3.65 25.18 10.33
C LYS A 27 2.60 24.77 11.37
N THR A 28 1.96 23.63 11.14
CA THR A 28 1.05 22.99 12.10
C THR A 28 1.30 21.50 12.04
N GLU A 29 1.12 20.78 13.13
CA GLU A 29 1.12 19.32 13.07
C GLU A 29 -0.06 18.90 12.18
N MET A 30 0.24 18.16 11.12
CA MET A 30 -0.78 17.64 10.21
C MET A 30 -0.37 16.28 9.66
N THR A 31 -1.36 15.39 9.59
CA THR A 31 -1.26 14.17 8.83
C THR A 31 -1.67 14.39 7.38
N CYS A 32 -1.34 13.45 6.48
CA CYS A 32 -1.92 13.44 5.14
C CYS A 32 -3.46 13.45 5.15
N GLY A 33 -4.08 12.79 6.13
CA GLY A 33 -5.54 12.81 6.30
C GLY A 33 -6.07 14.20 6.65
N ASP A 34 -5.45 14.86 7.63
CA ASP A 34 -5.81 16.23 8.02
C ASP A 34 -5.61 17.21 6.86
N TYR A 35 -4.53 17.01 6.10
CA TYR A 35 -4.24 17.81 4.92
C TYR A 35 -5.35 17.66 3.88
N LEU A 36 -5.71 16.43 3.48
CA LEU A 36 -6.80 16.22 2.52
C LEU A 36 -8.13 16.77 3.02
N TYR A 37 -8.46 16.55 4.30
CA TYR A 37 -9.67 17.11 4.91
C TYR A 37 -9.68 18.65 4.85
N SER A 38 -8.54 19.30 5.09
CA SER A 38 -8.42 20.76 4.98
C SER A 38 -8.61 21.30 3.56
N LEU A 39 -8.46 20.44 2.54
CA LEU A 39 -8.76 20.76 1.14
C LEU A 39 -10.24 20.59 0.78
N GLY A 40 -11.10 20.24 1.75
CA GLY A 40 -12.54 20.08 1.55
C GLY A 40 -12.98 18.65 1.22
N LEU A 41 -12.11 17.64 1.37
CA LEU A 41 -12.51 16.25 1.22
C LEU A 41 -13.28 15.74 2.43
N THR A 42 -14.26 14.87 2.19
CA THR A 42 -14.95 14.12 3.24
C THR A 42 -14.05 13.00 3.79
N TRP A 43 -14.30 12.57 5.03
CA TRP A 43 -13.53 11.46 5.64
C TRP A 43 -13.65 10.14 4.87
N GLU A 44 -14.78 9.88 4.21
CA GLU A 44 -14.94 8.71 3.34
C GLU A 44 -14.00 8.77 2.13
N GLN A 45 -13.89 9.93 1.49
CA GLN A 45 -12.93 10.14 0.40
C GLN A 45 -11.49 10.05 0.90
N VAL A 46 -11.17 10.61 2.07
CA VAL A 46 -9.85 10.50 2.68
C VAL A 46 -9.47 9.04 2.95
N ASP A 47 -10.39 8.24 3.50
CA ASP A 47 -10.18 6.82 3.77
C ASP A 47 -9.97 6.03 2.47
N LEU A 48 -10.77 6.31 1.43
CA LEU A 48 -10.60 5.74 0.09
C LEU A 48 -9.22 6.04 -0.49
N ILE A 49 -8.75 7.28 -0.37
CA ILE A 49 -7.43 7.69 -0.86
C ILE A 49 -6.32 7.02 -0.05
N ASN A 50 -6.42 7.00 1.27
CA ASN A 50 -5.43 6.35 2.12
C ASN A 50 -5.32 4.84 1.84
N LYS A 51 -6.44 4.17 1.52
CA LYS A 51 -6.45 2.73 1.22
C LYS A 51 -5.94 2.39 -0.18
N ASN A 52 -6.28 3.20 -1.19
CA ASN A 52 -6.09 2.82 -2.59
C ASN A 52 -5.00 3.65 -3.31
N TYR A 53 -4.72 4.87 -2.84
CA TYR A 53 -3.91 5.85 -3.57
C TYR A 53 -2.85 6.56 -2.72
N LEU A 54 -2.55 6.08 -1.51
CA LEU A 54 -1.61 6.74 -0.60
C LEU A 54 -0.25 6.99 -1.25
N TYR A 55 0.36 5.97 -1.88
CA TYR A 55 1.65 6.13 -2.56
C TYR A 55 1.59 7.13 -3.70
N SER A 56 0.53 7.09 -4.51
CA SER A 56 0.33 8.03 -5.61
C SER A 56 0.17 9.46 -5.10
N LEU A 57 -0.50 9.67 -3.96
CA LEU A 57 -0.59 10.96 -3.30
C LEU A 57 0.78 11.44 -2.82
N LEU A 58 1.56 10.56 -2.20
CA LEU A 58 2.91 10.89 -1.74
C LEU A 58 3.82 11.27 -2.91
N ASP A 59 3.80 10.50 -4.00
CA ASP A 59 4.54 10.81 -5.23
C ASP A 59 4.12 12.16 -5.80
N LEU A 60 2.82 12.44 -5.86
CA LEU A 60 2.30 13.70 -6.36
C LEU A 60 2.81 14.89 -5.54
N ILE A 61 2.70 14.81 -4.21
CA ILE A 61 3.19 15.86 -3.30
C ILE A 61 4.71 16.01 -3.46
N TRP A 62 5.43 14.89 -3.47
CA TRP A 62 6.89 14.86 -3.53
C TRP A 62 7.44 15.46 -4.82
N GLU A 63 6.91 15.05 -5.97
CA GLU A 63 7.32 15.61 -7.27
C GLU A 63 6.94 17.08 -7.39
N THR A 64 5.80 17.50 -6.84
CA THR A 64 5.43 18.92 -6.82
C THR A 64 6.41 19.75 -5.98
N VAL A 65 6.76 19.26 -4.79
CA VAL A 65 7.76 19.87 -3.90
C VAL A 65 9.13 19.94 -4.58
N LYS A 66 9.54 18.87 -5.25
CA LYS A 66 10.78 18.80 -6.04
C LYS A 66 10.84 19.89 -7.10
N HIS A 67 9.79 20.08 -7.89
CA HIS A 67 9.72 21.13 -8.90
C HIS A 67 9.86 22.54 -8.29
N PHE A 68 9.29 22.78 -7.10
CA PHE A 68 9.43 24.06 -6.42
C PHE A 68 10.85 24.33 -5.89
N ILE A 69 11.55 23.29 -5.44
CA ILE A 69 12.92 23.44 -4.97
C ILE A 69 13.89 23.54 -6.14
N PHE A 70 13.74 22.67 -7.13
CA PHE A 70 14.59 22.56 -8.30
C PHE A 70 14.15 23.55 -9.41
N SER A 71 14.13 24.84 -9.08
CA SER A 71 13.82 25.90 -10.06
C SER A 71 15.04 26.31 -10.90
N SER A 72 16.25 25.87 -10.53
CA SER A 72 17.53 26.14 -11.21
C SER A 72 18.53 25.00 -10.96
N PRO A 73 19.49 24.72 -11.86
CA PRO A 73 20.57 23.76 -11.62
C PRO A 73 21.37 24.03 -10.33
N SER A 74 21.47 25.29 -9.90
CA SER A 74 22.12 25.66 -8.63
C SER A 74 21.39 25.14 -7.39
N ASP A 75 20.13 24.76 -7.53
CA ASP A 75 19.29 24.25 -6.44
C ASP A 75 19.41 22.73 -6.25
N PHE A 76 20.17 22.03 -7.09
CA PHE A 76 20.39 20.59 -6.99
C PHE A 76 20.79 20.19 -5.57
N ARG A 77 21.78 20.89 -4.99
CA ARG A 77 22.27 20.62 -3.63
C ARG A 77 21.20 20.85 -2.56
N SER A 78 20.32 21.83 -2.75
CA SER A 78 19.20 22.09 -1.83
C SER A 78 18.19 20.95 -1.86
N TRP A 79 17.88 20.46 -3.07
CA TRP A 79 17.02 19.29 -3.24
C TRP A 79 17.63 18.04 -2.62
N THR A 80 18.91 17.73 -2.89
CA THR A 80 19.56 16.53 -2.35
C THR A 80 19.59 16.53 -0.81
N ILE A 81 19.89 17.68 -0.19
CA ILE A 81 19.86 17.80 1.27
C ILE A 81 18.44 17.63 1.81
N LEU A 82 17.43 18.22 1.15
CA LEU A 82 16.04 18.09 1.56
C LEU A 82 15.51 16.66 1.39
N SER A 83 15.85 16.00 0.28
CA SER A 83 15.40 14.65 -0.05
C SER A 83 15.99 13.62 0.91
N GLN A 84 17.30 13.65 1.17
CA GLN A 84 17.92 12.72 2.12
C GLN A 84 17.40 12.84 3.58
N ARG A 85 16.60 13.87 3.86
CA ARG A 85 15.98 14.10 5.18
C ARG A 85 14.48 13.88 5.23
N ASN A 86 13.78 14.04 4.11
CA ASN A 86 12.31 14.10 4.08
C ASN A 86 11.71 13.25 2.95
N ASP A 87 12.53 12.46 2.24
CA ASP A 87 12.07 11.53 1.23
C ASP A 87 11.24 10.42 1.88
N PRO A 88 9.97 10.24 1.47
CA PRO A 88 9.11 9.20 2.02
C PRO A 88 9.62 7.77 1.75
N TYR A 89 10.56 7.59 0.82
CA TYR A 89 11.09 6.28 0.41
C TYR A 89 12.46 5.94 0.99
N THR A 90 13.16 6.91 1.58
CA THR A 90 14.49 6.67 2.15
C THR A 90 14.39 5.92 3.50
N GLN A 91 15.27 4.92 3.72
CA GLN A 91 15.24 4.05 4.91
C GLN A 91 15.64 4.75 6.21
N LYS A 92 16.45 5.80 6.16
CA LYS A 92 16.93 6.53 7.34
C LYS A 92 17.14 8.00 7.03
N ARG A 93 16.41 8.85 7.75
CA ARG A 93 16.62 10.30 7.77
C ARG A 93 18.05 10.63 8.16
N LYS A 94 18.82 11.28 7.28
CA LYS A 94 20.16 11.74 7.61
C LYS A 94 20.12 12.93 8.59
N THR A 95 21.00 12.92 9.58
CA THR A 95 21.16 14.06 10.50
C THR A 95 21.85 15.23 9.80
N LEU A 96 21.77 16.43 10.39
CA LEU A 96 22.45 17.60 9.82
C LEU A 96 23.98 17.42 9.85
N GLU A 97 24.48 16.72 10.86
CA GLU A 97 25.88 16.36 11.06
C GLU A 97 26.35 15.38 9.97
N ALA A 98 25.58 14.32 9.69
CA ALA A 98 25.91 13.34 8.66
C ALA A 98 25.98 13.99 7.26
N LEU A 99 25.03 14.88 6.97
CA LEU A 99 25.03 15.66 5.72
C LEU A 99 26.18 16.67 5.67
N GLY A 100 26.52 17.28 6.80
CA GLY A 100 27.67 18.19 6.88
C GLY A 100 28.96 17.49 6.47
N LEU A 101 29.17 16.27 6.99
CA LEU A 101 30.30 15.42 6.63
C LEU A 101 30.29 15.07 5.13
N GLU A 102 29.17 14.53 4.63
CA GLU A 102 29.01 14.07 3.24
C GLU A 102 29.24 15.18 2.21
N PHE A 103 28.77 16.39 2.52
CA PHE A 103 28.87 17.54 1.63
C PHE A 103 30.07 18.45 1.94
N SER A 104 30.94 18.05 2.88
CA SER A 104 32.10 18.82 3.35
C SER A 104 31.75 20.27 3.73
N ILE A 105 30.66 20.46 4.47
CA ILE A 105 30.17 21.75 4.98
C ILE A 105 29.79 21.65 6.45
N SER A 106 29.71 22.79 7.14
CA SER A 106 29.27 22.78 8.54
C SER A 106 27.81 22.33 8.66
N ARG A 107 27.47 21.72 9.80
CA ARG A 107 26.09 21.41 10.20
C ARG A 107 25.18 22.63 10.06
N GLU A 108 25.67 23.80 10.47
CA GLU A 108 24.94 25.06 10.38
C GLU A 108 24.65 25.45 8.92
N ARG A 109 25.60 25.20 8.01
CA ARG A 109 25.37 25.44 6.58
C ARG A 109 24.28 24.52 6.02
N VAL A 110 24.23 23.26 6.42
CA VAL A 110 23.13 22.34 6.04
C VAL A 110 21.79 22.88 6.54
N ARG A 111 21.72 23.32 7.81
CA ARG A 111 20.51 23.91 8.40
C ARG A 111 20.03 25.15 7.64
N GLN A 112 20.94 26.01 7.20
CA GLN A 112 20.62 27.20 6.41
C GLN A 112 20.06 26.84 5.03
N ILE A 113 20.64 25.83 4.36
CA ILE A 113 20.15 25.34 3.07
C ILE A 113 18.74 24.77 3.23
N GLU A 114 18.51 23.91 4.23
CA GLU A 114 17.20 23.35 4.55
C GLU A 114 16.17 24.44 4.85
N SER A 115 16.52 25.43 5.68
CA SER A 115 15.64 26.55 6.02
C SER A 115 15.26 27.39 4.80
N ARG A 116 16.22 27.60 3.88
CA ARG A 116 15.98 28.32 2.62
C ARG A 116 15.05 27.53 1.69
N ALA A 117 15.23 26.22 1.61
CA ALA A 117 14.36 25.33 0.83
C ALA A 117 12.93 25.34 1.39
N PHE A 118 12.73 25.22 2.71
CA PHE A 118 11.39 25.32 3.29
C PHE A 118 10.75 26.71 3.11
N ARG A 119 11.53 27.79 3.15
CA ARG A 119 11.02 29.14 2.83
C ARG A 119 10.46 29.22 1.42
N LYS A 120 11.13 28.57 0.45
CA LYS A 120 10.65 28.44 -0.94
C LYS A 120 9.33 27.68 -1.03
N LEU A 121 9.11 26.63 -0.23
CA LEU A 121 7.86 25.86 -0.23
C LEU A 121 6.69 26.59 0.44
N ARG A 122 7.00 27.51 1.37
CA ARG A 122 5.99 28.25 2.13
C ARG A 122 5.40 29.46 1.39
N VAL A 123 5.89 29.77 0.19
CA VAL A 123 5.36 30.86 -0.63
C VAL A 123 3.90 30.56 -0.98
N LYS A 124 3.00 31.53 -0.73
CA LYS A 124 1.55 31.34 -0.90
C LYS A 124 1.17 30.77 -2.27
N SER A 125 1.71 31.32 -3.36
CA SER A 125 1.43 30.81 -4.71
C SER A 125 1.83 29.34 -4.92
N ARG A 126 2.89 28.87 -4.27
CA ARG A 126 3.34 27.48 -4.36
C ARG A 126 2.50 26.55 -3.49
N LYS A 127 2.02 27.02 -2.34
CA LYS A 127 1.03 26.29 -1.54
C LYS A 127 -0.25 26.09 -2.33
N ASN A 128 -0.83 27.18 -2.84
CA ASN A 128 -2.02 27.11 -3.69
C ASN A 128 -1.82 26.16 -4.87
N HIS A 129 -0.67 26.23 -5.56
CA HIS A 129 -0.39 25.31 -6.67
C HIS A 129 -0.30 23.84 -6.24
N LEU A 130 0.28 23.55 -5.07
CA LEU A 130 0.29 22.20 -4.51
C LEU A 130 -1.13 21.73 -4.17
N GLU A 131 -1.93 22.58 -3.54
CA GLU A 131 -3.31 22.29 -3.15
C GLU A 131 -4.17 22.03 -4.38
N GLU A 132 -4.15 22.93 -5.38
CA GLU A 132 -4.86 22.79 -6.66
C GLU A 132 -4.51 21.48 -7.37
N ARG A 133 -3.20 21.17 -7.45
CA ARG A 133 -2.72 19.96 -8.12
C ARG A 133 -3.11 18.69 -7.37
N VAL A 134 -3.09 18.71 -6.03
CA VAL A 134 -3.54 17.58 -5.20
C VAL A 134 -5.05 17.38 -5.36
N VAL A 135 -5.84 18.44 -5.24
CA VAL A 135 -7.30 18.39 -5.37
C VAL A 135 -7.71 17.83 -6.72
N SER A 136 -7.16 18.39 -7.82
CA SER A 136 -7.44 17.92 -9.18
C SER A 136 -7.17 16.43 -9.32
N GLN A 137 -5.97 15.99 -8.94
CA GLN A 137 -5.57 14.60 -9.13
C GLN A 137 -6.36 13.62 -8.25
N VAL A 138 -6.72 14.04 -7.04
CA VAL A 138 -7.50 13.22 -6.10
C VAL A 138 -8.94 13.06 -6.59
N PHE A 139 -9.55 14.12 -7.14
CA PHE A 139 -10.88 14.00 -7.76
C PHE A 139 -10.87 13.03 -8.95
N ASP A 140 -9.82 13.06 -9.79
CA ASP A 140 -9.67 12.09 -10.88
C ASP A 140 -9.60 10.65 -10.37
N TRP A 141 -8.86 10.40 -9.28
CA TRP A 141 -8.78 9.09 -8.66
C TRP A 141 -10.11 8.63 -8.08
N ILE A 142 -10.84 9.50 -7.38
CA ILE A 142 -12.15 9.19 -6.81
C ILE A 142 -13.14 8.84 -7.93
N HIS A 143 -13.18 9.66 -8.99
CA HIS A 143 -14.08 9.43 -10.12
C HIS A 143 -13.77 8.12 -10.85
N SER A 144 -12.48 7.85 -11.12
CA SER A 144 -12.05 6.59 -11.72
C SER A 144 -12.42 5.38 -10.85
N TYR A 145 -12.25 5.48 -9.52
CA TYR A 145 -12.64 4.42 -8.60
C TYR A 145 -14.15 4.15 -8.63
N GLN A 146 -14.97 5.19 -8.65
CA GLN A 146 -16.43 5.07 -8.70
C GLN A 146 -16.90 4.41 -9.99
N GLN A 147 -16.38 4.84 -11.15
CA GLN A 147 -16.72 4.22 -12.45
C GLN A 147 -16.35 2.74 -12.52
N ASN A 148 -15.15 2.39 -12.04
CA ASN A 148 -14.73 0.99 -12.01
C ASN A 148 -15.61 0.15 -11.07
N LYS A 149 -16.06 0.72 -9.95
CA LYS A 149 -16.96 0.04 -9.02
C LYS A 149 -18.35 -0.21 -9.63
N GLU A 150 -18.89 0.77 -10.35
CA GLU A 150 -20.17 0.65 -11.05
C GLU A 150 -20.12 -0.36 -12.20
N GLN A 151 -19.06 -0.31 -13.01
CA GLN A 151 -18.85 -1.27 -14.10
C GLN A 151 -18.74 -2.72 -13.58
N VAL A 152 -18.02 -2.94 -12.48
CA VAL A 152 -17.95 -4.26 -11.83
C VAL A 152 -19.31 -4.69 -11.29
N LEU A 153 -20.15 -3.78 -10.78
CA LEU A 153 -21.50 -4.11 -10.32
C LEU A 153 -22.45 -4.47 -11.48
N GLU A 154 -22.31 -3.80 -12.62
CA GLU A 154 -23.04 -4.12 -13.86
C GLU A 154 -22.62 -5.49 -14.41
N ASP A 155 -21.33 -5.80 -14.41
CA ASP A 155 -20.80 -7.10 -14.87
C ASP A 155 -21.23 -8.28 -13.97
N ILE A 156 -21.52 -8.05 -12.68
CA ILE A 156 -22.02 -9.07 -11.74
C ILE A 156 -23.55 -9.26 -11.86
N SER A 157 -24.25 -8.45 -12.65
CA SER A 157 -25.73 -8.44 -12.70
C SER A 157 -26.38 -9.54 -13.54
N THR A 158 -25.66 -10.60 -13.93
CA THR A 158 -26.33 -11.80 -14.47
C THR A 158 -26.90 -12.64 -13.31
N PRO A 159 -28.19 -13.05 -13.35
CA PRO A 159 -28.81 -13.84 -12.28
C PRO A 159 -28.01 -15.09 -11.88
N GLU A 160 -27.33 -15.71 -12.85
CA GLU A 160 -26.54 -16.93 -12.67
C GLU A 160 -25.26 -16.72 -11.84
N GLN A 161 -24.65 -15.53 -11.88
CA GLN A 161 -23.44 -15.21 -11.12
C GLN A 161 -23.76 -14.75 -9.69
N ILE A 162 -24.90 -14.09 -9.49
CA ILE A 162 -25.40 -13.69 -8.16
C ILE A 162 -25.71 -14.93 -7.32
N ASP A 163 -26.33 -15.96 -7.89
CA ASP A 163 -26.59 -17.22 -7.18
C ASP A 163 -25.29 -17.93 -6.77
N GLY A 164 -24.27 -17.91 -7.64
CA GLY A 164 -22.93 -18.44 -7.30
C GLY A 164 -22.21 -17.67 -6.19
N LEU A 165 -22.37 -16.34 -6.14
CA LEU A 165 -21.83 -15.47 -5.08
C LEU A 165 -22.56 -15.63 -3.74
N ILE A 166 -23.89 -15.85 -3.78
CA ILE A 166 -24.70 -16.14 -2.60
C ILE A 166 -24.34 -17.52 -2.03
N GLU A 167 -24.14 -18.53 -2.89
CA GLU A 167 -23.67 -19.85 -2.46
C GLU A 167 -22.28 -19.79 -1.82
N THR A 168 -21.33 -19.06 -2.41
CA THR A 168 -19.98 -18.92 -1.85
C THR A 168 -19.98 -18.18 -0.51
N ARG A 169 -20.80 -17.13 -0.34
CA ARG A 169 -20.97 -16.47 0.97
C ARG A 169 -21.67 -17.36 2.01
N LYS A 170 -22.64 -18.19 1.62
CA LYS A 170 -23.24 -19.19 2.52
C LYS A 170 -22.23 -20.25 2.96
N ARG A 171 -21.33 -20.68 2.05
CA ARG A 171 -20.22 -21.60 2.36
C ARG A 171 -19.17 -20.99 3.29
N GLN A 172 -18.91 -19.68 3.20
CA GLN A 172 -17.98 -18.99 4.12
C GLN A 172 -18.54 -18.83 5.55
N LYS A 173 -19.87 -18.77 5.73
CA LYS A 173 -20.51 -18.66 7.05
C LYS A 173 -20.65 -19.99 7.78
N ASN A 174 -20.63 -21.12 7.07
CA ASN A 174 -20.69 -22.46 7.67
C ASN A 174 -19.32 -23.14 7.55
N PRO A 175 -18.46 -23.11 8.60
CA PRO A 175 -17.22 -23.87 8.56
C PRO A 175 -17.54 -25.35 8.26
N PRO A 176 -16.70 -26.06 7.49
CA PRO A 176 -16.91 -27.48 7.25
C PRO A 176 -17.04 -28.20 8.59
N LYS A 177 -17.94 -29.19 8.68
CA LYS A 177 -18.37 -29.82 9.94
C LYS A 177 -17.21 -30.20 10.88
N ARG A 178 -16.04 -30.50 10.31
CA ARG A 178 -14.84 -30.99 11.00
C ARG A 178 -13.68 -29.99 11.00
N ALA A 179 -13.95 -28.68 10.90
CA ALA A 179 -12.90 -27.64 10.79
C ALA A 179 -11.88 -27.64 11.96
N TYR A 180 -12.27 -28.13 13.14
CA TYR A 180 -11.47 -28.12 14.36
C TYR A 180 -10.99 -29.52 14.82
N GLU A 181 -11.31 -30.57 14.07
CA GLU A 181 -10.89 -31.92 14.44
C GLU A 181 -9.43 -32.19 14.02
N PHE A 182 -8.71 -32.99 14.80
CA PHE A 182 -7.38 -33.45 14.42
C PHE A 182 -7.46 -34.47 13.28
N TRP A 183 -6.36 -34.62 12.53
CA TRP A 183 -6.23 -35.65 11.50
C TRP A 183 -5.89 -36.99 12.15
N THR A 184 -6.66 -38.03 11.85
CA THR A 184 -6.29 -39.40 12.25
C THR A 184 -5.26 -39.98 11.28
N GLU A 185 -4.57 -41.05 11.69
CA GLU A 185 -3.62 -41.75 10.82
C GLU A 185 -4.32 -42.38 9.61
N ASP A 186 -5.51 -42.95 9.81
CA ASP A 186 -6.32 -43.53 8.72
C ASP A 186 -6.76 -42.47 7.70
N GLU A 187 -7.14 -41.28 8.17
CA GLU A 187 -7.50 -40.17 7.29
C GLU A 187 -6.31 -39.67 6.47
N GLN A 188 -5.13 -39.62 7.10
CA GLN A 188 -3.91 -39.26 6.41
C GLN A 188 -3.55 -40.30 5.35
N ASN A 189 -3.62 -41.58 5.66
CA ASN A 189 -3.35 -42.64 4.70
C ASN A 189 -4.33 -42.59 3.53
N THR A 190 -5.62 -42.40 3.82
CA THR A 190 -6.67 -42.20 2.81
C THR A 190 -6.37 -40.99 1.92
N LEU A 191 -5.99 -39.85 2.51
CA LEU A 191 -5.60 -38.65 1.77
C LEU A 191 -4.44 -38.92 0.79
N ILE A 192 -3.40 -39.61 1.25
CA ILE A 192 -2.22 -39.95 0.43
C ILE A 192 -2.64 -40.83 -0.74
N THR A 193 -3.44 -41.89 -0.49
CA THR A 193 -3.91 -42.80 -1.53
C THR A 193 -4.75 -42.08 -2.59
N LEU A 194 -5.73 -41.27 -2.16
CA LEU A 194 -6.59 -40.54 -3.08
C LEU A 194 -5.79 -39.54 -3.94
N TYR A 195 -4.81 -38.86 -3.33
CA TYR A 195 -3.95 -37.93 -4.07
C TYR A 195 -3.04 -38.65 -5.07
N GLN A 196 -2.48 -39.81 -4.71
CA GLN A 196 -1.70 -40.65 -5.62
C GLN A 196 -2.53 -41.22 -6.78
N GLN A 197 -3.84 -41.37 -6.59
CA GLN A 197 -4.80 -41.75 -7.63
C GLN A 197 -5.20 -40.57 -8.55
N ASN A 198 -4.53 -39.41 -8.44
CA ASN A 198 -4.82 -38.18 -9.17
C ASN A 198 -6.24 -37.64 -8.95
N ILE A 199 -6.87 -37.95 -7.82
CA ILE A 199 -8.17 -37.37 -7.45
C ILE A 199 -7.94 -35.90 -7.09
N SER A 200 -8.83 -35.02 -7.58
CA SER A 200 -8.69 -33.58 -7.36
C SER A 200 -8.83 -33.24 -5.87
N THR A 201 -8.12 -32.21 -5.41
CA THR A 201 -8.21 -31.73 -4.01
C THR A 201 -9.64 -31.35 -3.61
N LYS A 202 -10.44 -30.91 -4.58
CA LYS A 202 -11.86 -30.64 -4.44
C LYS A 202 -12.68 -31.90 -4.15
N GLU A 203 -12.47 -32.98 -4.88
CA GLU A 203 -13.16 -34.26 -4.64
C GLU A 203 -12.71 -34.91 -3.32
N ILE A 204 -11.41 -34.83 -2.99
CA ILE A 204 -10.87 -35.29 -1.71
C ILE A 204 -11.52 -34.52 -0.55
N SER A 205 -11.73 -33.20 -0.72
CA SER A 205 -12.36 -32.36 0.31
C SER A 205 -13.80 -32.80 0.61
N LEU A 206 -14.55 -33.23 -0.40
CA LEU A 206 -15.91 -33.75 -0.27
C LEU A 206 -15.92 -35.10 0.44
N GLN A 207 -14.99 -36.01 0.07
CA GLN A 207 -14.91 -37.34 0.66
C GLN A 207 -14.50 -37.31 2.13
N LEU A 208 -13.49 -36.51 2.49
CA LEU A 208 -13.00 -36.38 3.86
C LEU A 208 -13.79 -35.38 4.71
N GLN A 209 -14.75 -34.67 4.11
CA GLN A 209 -15.54 -33.61 4.73
C GLN A 209 -14.67 -32.52 5.40
N ARG A 210 -13.55 -32.17 4.76
CA ARG A 210 -12.61 -31.13 5.19
C ARG A 210 -12.56 -30.00 4.15
N SER A 211 -12.07 -28.81 4.50
CA SER A 211 -11.86 -27.76 3.50
C SER A 211 -10.73 -28.12 2.54
N GLU A 212 -10.82 -27.69 1.28
CA GLU A 212 -9.74 -27.84 0.28
C GLU A 212 -8.40 -27.30 0.81
N ARG A 213 -8.44 -26.17 1.56
CA ARG A 213 -7.25 -25.62 2.22
C ARG A 213 -6.67 -26.59 3.25
N ALA A 214 -7.48 -27.26 4.07
CA ALA A 214 -6.99 -28.24 5.04
C ALA A 214 -6.36 -29.46 4.35
N ILE A 215 -6.97 -29.93 3.24
CA ILE A 215 -6.40 -31.00 2.39
C ILE A 215 -5.02 -30.59 1.88
N LEU A 216 -4.91 -29.40 1.27
CA LEU A 216 -3.67 -28.87 0.72
C LEU A 216 -2.58 -28.73 1.78
N MET A 217 -2.90 -28.10 2.93
CA MET A 217 -1.95 -27.93 4.01
C MET A 217 -1.48 -29.27 4.58
N ARG A 218 -2.34 -30.30 4.61
CA ARG A 218 -1.94 -31.63 5.08
C ARG A 218 -1.05 -32.34 4.07
N LEU A 219 -1.35 -32.26 2.77
CA LEU A 219 -0.48 -32.81 1.71
C LEU A 219 0.91 -32.20 1.74
N ILE A 220 1.01 -30.88 1.93
CA ILE A 220 2.29 -30.18 2.12
C ILE A 220 3.03 -30.74 3.34
N LYS A 221 2.35 -30.88 4.48
CA LYS A 221 2.95 -31.40 5.73
C LYS A 221 3.45 -32.84 5.61
N VAL A 222 2.83 -33.65 4.74
CA VAL A 222 3.19 -35.06 4.50
C VAL A 222 4.27 -35.20 3.40
N GLY A 223 4.69 -34.09 2.78
CA GLY A 223 5.84 -34.07 1.86
C GLY A 223 5.49 -33.88 0.37
N PHE A 224 4.25 -33.54 0.03
CA PHE A 224 3.84 -33.24 -1.35
C PHE A 224 4.02 -31.75 -1.71
N GLU A 225 5.25 -31.25 -1.58
CA GLU A 225 5.63 -29.82 -1.62
C GLU A 225 5.36 -29.06 -2.93
N LYS A 226 4.96 -29.74 -4.02
CA LYS A 226 4.84 -29.13 -5.36
C LYS A 226 3.57 -28.27 -5.59
N LEU A 227 2.73 -28.03 -4.58
CA LEU A 227 1.42 -27.37 -4.73
C LEU A 227 1.42 -25.86 -4.41
N THR A 228 2.55 -25.28 -4.01
CA THR A 228 2.62 -23.87 -3.56
C THR A 228 2.56 -22.82 -4.69
N ASN A 229 2.58 -23.22 -5.97
CA ASN A 229 2.54 -22.30 -7.10
C ASN A 229 1.13 -21.89 -7.57
N ILE A 230 0.05 -22.33 -6.90
CA ILE A 230 -1.35 -22.10 -7.37
C ILE A 230 -2.05 -20.94 -6.65
N PHE A 231 -1.47 -20.37 -5.59
CA PHE A 231 -2.05 -19.20 -4.90
C PHE A 231 -1.05 -18.05 -4.83
N PRO A 232 -1.18 -17.00 -5.67
CA PRO A 232 -0.51 -15.74 -5.39
C PRO A 232 -1.08 -15.18 -4.08
N ASN A 233 -0.18 -14.79 -3.17
CA ASN A 233 -0.51 -14.18 -1.89
C ASN A 233 -1.58 -13.08 -2.07
N THR A 234 -2.79 -13.36 -1.57
CA THR A 234 -3.86 -12.38 -1.32
C THR A 234 -3.95 -12.15 0.18
#